data_AF-A0A067QH11-F1
#
_entry.id   AF-A0A067QH11-F1
#
_cell.length_a   1.000
_cell.length_b   1.000
_cell.length_c   1.000
_cell.angle_alpha   90.00
_cell.angle_beta   90.00
_cell.angle_gamma   90.00
#
_symmetry.space_group_name_H-M   'P 1'
#
loop_
_entity.id
_entity.type
_entity.pdbx_description
1 polymer ?
#
loop_
_entity_poly.entity_id
_entity_poly.type
_entity_poly.pdbx_seq_one_letter_code
_entity_poly.pdbx_strand_id
1 'polypeptide(L)'
;MSNSHLFLPSGFPRAPLQNGIGRFVCQLQRITIKFCKSNGSSRGVREFIEKDLLDFAHNYPGIVVYVKPRRHHSPCLSAEYLNGERQYVNCHNHSRDEVIKWVNLLRTESGNQIIRLRKMWHTDCPSIQGPWSPFVNRDPHLNVVEFPNESLSRPVYLPKTATEQLKEIFEKQRQTNVSSLDEKQAE
;
A
#
# COMPACT_ATOMS: atom_id res chain seq x y z
N MET A 1 -11.11 -18.04 0.95
CA MET A 1 -9.72 -18.53 1.09
C MET A 1 -9.28 -18.28 2.52
N SER A 2 -9.05 -19.31 3.33
CA SER A 2 -8.62 -19.11 4.73
C SER A 2 -7.16 -18.62 4.76
N ASN A 3 -6.84 -17.74 5.71
CA ASN A 3 -5.48 -17.20 5.90
C ASN A 3 -4.50 -18.22 6.49
N SER A 4 -4.95 -19.43 6.85
CA SER A 4 -4.17 -20.43 7.57
C SER A 4 -3.39 -21.39 6.68
N HIS A 5 -3.67 -21.44 5.37
CA HIS A 5 -2.95 -22.31 4.46
C HIS A 5 -1.58 -21.70 4.08
N LEU A 6 -0.53 -22.17 4.75
CA LEU A 6 0.86 -21.75 4.53
C LEU A 6 1.35 -21.92 3.07
N PHE A 7 0.76 -22.87 2.33
CA PHE A 7 1.15 -23.18 0.96
C PHE A 7 0.54 -22.25 -0.09
N LEU A 8 -0.45 -21.42 0.27
CA LEU A 8 -1.01 -20.45 -0.68
C LEU A 8 -0.08 -19.23 -0.79
N PRO A 9 0.34 -18.86 -2.01
CA PRO A 9 1.17 -17.68 -2.21
C PRO A 9 0.42 -16.43 -1.74
N SER A 10 1.15 -15.54 -1.09
CA SER A 10 0.66 -14.24 -0.64
C SER A 10 1.71 -13.18 -0.89
N GLY A 11 1.27 -11.96 -1.16
CA GLY A 11 2.18 -10.88 -1.53
C GLY A 11 1.64 -9.51 -1.15
N PHE A 12 2.29 -8.49 -1.69
CA PHE A 12 1.94 -7.09 -1.48
C PHE A 12 1.59 -6.45 -2.83
N PRO A 13 0.73 -5.42 -2.84
CA PRO A 13 0.36 -4.75 -4.07
C PRO A 13 1.57 -4.00 -4.63
N ARG A 14 1.92 -4.29 -5.89
CA ARG A 14 3.00 -3.64 -6.62
C ARG A 14 2.53 -3.35 -8.04
N ALA A 15 2.76 -2.12 -8.50
CA ALA A 15 2.52 -1.75 -9.89
C ALA A 15 3.70 -2.20 -10.76
N PRO A 16 3.48 -2.83 -11.93
CA PRO A 16 4.56 -3.20 -12.82
C PRO A 16 5.27 -1.94 -13.31
N LEU A 17 6.61 -1.91 -13.21
CA LEU A 17 7.45 -0.78 -13.64
C LEU A 17 6.97 0.60 -13.12
N GLN A 18 6.35 0.65 -11.93
CA GLN A 18 5.79 1.87 -11.35
C GLN A 18 4.82 2.61 -12.28
N ASN A 19 4.02 1.84 -13.03
CA ASN A 19 3.00 2.37 -13.94
C ASN A 19 2.07 3.37 -13.23
N GLY A 20 1.87 4.54 -13.85
CA GLY A 20 1.05 5.63 -13.29
C GLY A 20 1.80 6.77 -12.62
N ILE A 21 3.10 6.64 -12.31
CA ILE A 21 3.90 7.78 -11.79
C ILE A 21 4.24 8.76 -12.92
N GLY A 22 4.74 8.26 -14.06
CA GLY A 22 5.08 9.09 -15.22
C GLY A 22 4.00 9.08 -16.29
N ARG A 23 3.79 7.91 -16.90
CA ARG A 23 2.71 7.67 -17.87
C ARG A 23 2.05 6.34 -17.62
N PHE A 24 0.82 6.19 -18.10
CA PHE A 24 0.14 4.91 -18.13
C PHE A 24 0.55 4.10 -19.35
N VAL A 25 0.91 2.82 -19.13
CA VAL A 25 1.17 1.82 -20.16
C VAL A 25 0.24 0.64 -19.94
N CYS A 26 -0.54 0.26 -20.96
CA CYS A 26 -1.37 -0.94 -20.92
C CYS A 26 -0.47 -2.19 -20.85
N GLN A 27 -0.74 -3.08 -19.89
CA GLN A 27 0.11 -4.25 -19.64
C GLN A 27 -0.22 -5.43 -20.55
N LEU A 28 -1.44 -5.48 -21.08
CA LEU A 28 -1.87 -6.51 -22.00
C LEU A 28 -1.20 -6.26 -23.36
N GLN A 29 -0.38 -7.21 -23.81
CA GLN A 29 0.34 -7.11 -25.09
C GLN A 29 -0.43 -7.79 -26.22
N ARG A 30 -0.94 -9.01 -25.95
CA ARG A 30 -1.59 -9.84 -26.97
C ARG A 30 -2.80 -10.56 -26.41
N ILE A 31 -3.88 -10.65 -27.19
CA ILE A 31 -4.99 -11.56 -26.95
C ILE A 31 -5.10 -12.53 -28.11
N THR A 32 -5.08 -13.83 -27.83
CA THR A 32 -5.41 -14.87 -28.82
C THR A 32 -6.78 -15.47 -28.50
N ILE A 33 -7.73 -15.25 -29.40
CA ILE A 33 -9.09 -15.79 -29.33
C ILE A 33 -9.12 -17.13 -30.06
N LYS A 34 -9.30 -18.22 -29.31
CA LYS A 34 -9.45 -19.58 -29.84
C LYS A 34 -10.94 -19.93 -29.81
N PHE A 35 -11.53 -20.30 -30.93
CA PHE A 35 -12.97 -20.61 -31.00
C PHE A 35 -13.28 -21.64 -32.08
N CYS A 36 -14.45 -22.28 -32.03
CA CYS A 36 -14.92 -23.19 -33.08
C CYS A 36 -15.91 -22.50 -34.01
N LYS A 37 -15.85 -22.83 -35.31
CA LYS A 37 -16.76 -22.26 -36.32
C LYS A 37 -18.18 -22.85 -36.23
N SER A 38 -18.29 -24.15 -35.97
CA SER A 38 -19.56 -24.88 -35.99
C SER A 38 -20.18 -25.12 -34.62
N ASN A 39 -19.35 -25.25 -33.58
CA ASN A 39 -19.86 -25.63 -32.26
C ASN A 39 -20.74 -24.53 -31.64
N GLY A 40 -21.82 -24.96 -30.97
CA GLY A 40 -22.76 -24.06 -30.28
C GLY A 40 -22.11 -23.35 -29.10
N SER A 41 -21.15 -23.99 -28.41
CA SER A 41 -20.52 -23.41 -27.23
C SER A 41 -19.65 -22.18 -27.49
N SER A 42 -19.24 -21.98 -28.73
CA SER A 42 -18.50 -20.81 -29.20
C SER A 42 -19.39 -19.75 -29.85
N ARG A 43 -20.71 -19.83 -29.70
CA ARG A 43 -21.65 -18.87 -30.30
C ARG A 43 -21.37 -17.43 -29.83
N GLY A 44 -21.31 -17.17 -28.52
CA GLY A 44 -21.09 -15.79 -28.04
C GLY A 44 -19.73 -15.22 -28.43
N VAL A 45 -18.69 -16.06 -28.52
CA VAL A 45 -17.38 -15.63 -29.03
C VAL A 45 -17.42 -15.28 -30.51
N ARG A 46 -18.19 -16.02 -31.33
CA ARG A 46 -18.39 -15.67 -32.75
C ARG A 46 -19.13 -14.34 -32.90
N GLU A 47 -20.20 -14.14 -32.13
CA GLU A 47 -20.95 -12.89 -32.13
C GLU A 47 -20.08 -11.69 -31.73
N PHE A 48 -19.18 -11.87 -30.75
CA PHE A 48 -18.18 -10.86 -30.38
C PHE A 48 -17.18 -10.57 -31.50
N ILE A 49 -16.68 -11.61 -32.18
CA ILE A 49 -15.77 -11.47 -33.32
C ILE A 49 -16.42 -10.68 -34.46
N GLU A 50 -17.69 -10.95 -34.75
CA GLU A 50 -18.42 -10.33 -35.86
C GLU A 50 -18.80 -8.87 -35.58
N LYS A 51 -19.14 -8.52 -34.34
CA LYS A 51 -19.72 -7.20 -34.01
C LYS A 51 -18.74 -6.25 -33.33
N ASP A 52 -17.98 -6.71 -32.34
CA ASP A 52 -17.30 -5.81 -31.38
C ASP A 52 -15.76 -5.85 -31.48
N LEU A 53 -15.19 -6.86 -32.16
CA LEU A 53 -13.74 -7.07 -32.21
C LEU A 53 -12.99 -5.95 -32.91
N LEU A 54 -13.54 -5.46 -34.02
CA LEU A 54 -12.93 -4.38 -34.80
C LEU A 54 -12.90 -3.08 -34.01
N ASP A 55 -14.01 -2.74 -33.35
CA ASP A 55 -14.11 -1.57 -32.47
C ASP A 55 -13.13 -1.67 -31.30
N PHE A 56 -12.99 -2.85 -30.71
CA PHE A 56 -12.00 -3.10 -29.66
C PHE A 56 -10.57 -2.85 -30.14
N ALA A 57 -10.20 -3.38 -31.32
CA ALA A 57 -8.86 -3.19 -31.88
C ALA A 57 -8.58 -1.73 -32.26
N HIS A 58 -9.60 -1.00 -32.74
CA HIS A 58 -9.48 0.42 -33.06
C HIS A 58 -9.28 1.28 -31.80
N ASN A 59 -10.04 0.99 -30.74
CA ASN A 59 -9.95 1.72 -29.48
C ASN A 59 -8.63 1.46 -28.72
N TYR A 60 -8.03 0.28 -28.90
CA TYR A 60 -6.82 -0.13 -28.19
C TYR A 60 -5.72 -0.60 -29.15
N PRO A 61 -5.08 0.33 -29.89
CA PRO A 61 -4.10 -0.01 -30.92
C PRO A 61 -2.81 -0.64 -30.36
N GLY A 62 -2.55 -0.52 -29.06
CA GLY A 62 -1.40 -1.15 -28.40
C GLY A 62 -1.53 -2.66 -28.18
N ILE A 63 -2.73 -3.23 -28.37
CA ILE A 63 -3.01 -4.65 -28.12
C ILE A 63 -3.09 -5.38 -29.45
N VAL A 64 -2.27 -6.42 -29.61
CA VAL A 64 -2.35 -7.26 -30.82
C VAL A 64 -3.37 -8.38 -30.60
N VAL A 65 -4.34 -8.48 -31.50
CA VAL A 65 -5.41 -9.47 -31.42
C VAL A 65 -5.24 -10.54 -32.49
N TYR A 66 -5.18 -11.80 -32.06
CA TYR A 66 -5.12 -12.97 -32.93
C TYR A 66 -6.41 -13.77 -32.85
N VAL A 67 -6.92 -14.18 -34.01
CA VAL A 67 -8.12 -15.01 -34.11
C VAL A 67 -7.74 -16.37 -34.67
N LYS A 68 -7.85 -17.43 -33.85
CA LYS A 68 -7.46 -18.79 -34.20
C LYS A 68 -8.66 -19.74 -34.18
N PRO A 69 -9.26 -20.07 -35.34
CA PRO A 69 -10.30 -21.09 -35.39
C PRO A 69 -9.73 -22.48 -35.06
N ARG A 70 -10.38 -23.22 -34.15
CA ARG A 70 -10.08 -24.60 -33.77
C ARG A 70 -11.33 -25.47 -33.92
N ARG A 71 -11.23 -26.58 -34.64
CA ARG A 71 -12.37 -27.51 -34.83
C ARG A 71 -12.61 -28.31 -33.53
N HIS A 72 -13.88 -28.51 -33.18
CA HIS A 72 -14.33 -29.33 -32.04
C HIS A 72 -13.66 -29.02 -30.69
N HIS A 73 -13.28 -27.76 -30.45
CA HIS A 73 -12.64 -27.34 -29.20
C HIS A 73 -13.47 -26.26 -28.52
N SER A 74 -13.49 -26.27 -27.17
CA SER A 74 -14.12 -25.20 -26.39
C SER A 74 -13.41 -23.87 -26.63
N PRO A 75 -14.15 -22.75 -26.69
CA PRO A 75 -13.55 -21.44 -26.88
C PRO A 75 -12.71 -21.02 -25.67
N CYS A 76 -11.60 -20.34 -25.92
CA CYS A 76 -10.68 -19.89 -24.89
C CYS A 76 -9.96 -18.60 -25.32
N LEU A 77 -9.87 -17.64 -24.41
CA LEU A 77 -9.06 -16.44 -24.55
C LEU A 77 -7.70 -16.67 -23.88
N SER A 78 -6.63 -16.36 -24.59
CA SER A 78 -5.26 -16.42 -24.10
C SER A 78 -4.69 -15.01 -24.10
N ALA A 79 -4.55 -14.40 -22.93
CA ALA A 79 -3.96 -13.09 -22.75
C ALA A 79 -2.47 -13.23 -22.40
N GLU A 80 -1.63 -12.43 -23.04
CA GLU A 80 -0.19 -12.35 -22.75
C GLU A 80 0.14 -10.90 -22.34
N TYR A 81 0.82 -10.76 -21.21
CA TYR A 81 1.17 -9.47 -20.62
C TYR A 81 2.66 -9.15 -20.81
N LEU A 82 3.02 -7.87 -20.60
CA LEU A 82 4.40 -7.39 -20.77
C LEU A 82 5.40 -8.03 -19.79
N ASN A 83 4.95 -8.48 -18.63
CA ASN A 83 5.76 -9.23 -17.67
C ASN A 83 6.07 -10.68 -18.13
N GLY A 84 5.50 -11.12 -19.26
CA GLY A 84 5.65 -12.47 -19.81
C GLY A 84 4.62 -13.47 -19.28
N GLU A 85 3.79 -13.08 -18.32
CA GLU A 85 2.75 -13.94 -17.76
C GLU A 85 1.60 -14.13 -18.76
N ARG A 86 0.96 -15.31 -18.69
CA ARG A 86 -0.13 -15.69 -19.57
C ARG A 86 -1.33 -16.12 -18.76
N GLN A 87 -2.49 -15.57 -19.09
CA GLN A 87 -3.75 -15.94 -18.48
C GLN A 87 -4.67 -16.59 -19.51
N TYR A 88 -5.39 -17.60 -19.05
CA TYR A 88 -6.36 -18.34 -19.86
C TYR A 88 -7.74 -18.19 -19.25
N VAL A 89 -8.69 -17.76 -20.07
CA VAL A 89 -10.10 -17.71 -19.72
C VAL A 89 -10.85 -18.67 -20.61
N ASN A 90 -11.55 -19.62 -20.01
CA ASN A 90 -12.47 -20.50 -20.73
C ASN A 90 -13.76 -19.72 -21.01
N CYS A 91 -14.24 -19.72 -22.26
CA CYS A 91 -15.46 -18.99 -22.63
C CYS A 91 -16.59 -19.91 -23.11
N HIS A 92 -16.61 -21.15 -22.61
CA HIS A 92 -17.60 -22.14 -22.99
C HIS A 92 -19.02 -21.69 -22.63
N ASN A 93 -19.92 -21.61 -23.63
CA ASN A 93 -21.30 -21.14 -23.48
C ASN A 93 -21.45 -19.71 -22.93
N HIS A 94 -20.40 -18.88 -23.02
CA HIS A 94 -20.54 -17.48 -22.66
C HIS A 94 -21.35 -16.71 -23.69
N SER A 95 -22.16 -15.77 -23.21
CA SER A 95 -22.84 -14.79 -24.05
C SER A 95 -21.85 -13.75 -24.58
N ARG A 96 -22.25 -13.00 -25.62
CA ARG A 96 -21.45 -11.90 -26.16
C ARG A 96 -21.01 -10.90 -25.08
N ASP A 97 -21.95 -10.49 -24.24
CA ASP A 97 -21.72 -9.46 -23.22
C ASP A 97 -20.79 -9.97 -22.10
N GLU A 98 -20.85 -11.26 -21.76
CA GLU A 98 -19.88 -11.88 -20.85
C GLU A 98 -18.48 -11.89 -21.45
N VAL A 99 -18.34 -12.21 -22.74
CA VAL A 99 -17.05 -12.17 -23.44
C VAL A 99 -16.48 -10.74 -23.42
N ILE A 100 -17.31 -9.72 -23.65
CA ILE A 100 -16.90 -8.31 -23.56
C ILE A 100 -16.39 -7.97 -22.15
N LYS A 101 -17.10 -8.40 -21.10
CA LYS A 101 -16.67 -8.20 -19.71
C LYS A 101 -15.32 -8.86 -19.43
N TRP A 102 -15.13 -10.10 -19.88
CA TRP A 102 -13.86 -10.81 -19.73
C TRP A 102 -12.72 -10.16 -20.49
N VAL A 103 -12.92 -9.73 -21.74
CA VAL A 103 -11.91 -9.02 -22.53
C VAL A 103 -11.55 -7.69 -21.86
N ASN A 104 -12.53 -6.95 -21.35
CA ASN A 104 -12.29 -5.71 -20.61
C ASN A 104 -11.50 -5.95 -19.32
N LEU A 105 -11.81 -7.01 -18.58
CA LEU A 105 -11.07 -7.41 -17.39
C LEU A 105 -9.60 -7.71 -17.75
N LEU A 106 -9.35 -8.56 -18.74
CA LEU A 106 -7.99 -8.91 -19.19
C LEU A 106 -7.20 -7.68 -19.65
N ARG A 107 -7.87 -6.68 -20.24
CA ARG A 107 -7.24 -5.41 -20.62
C ARG A 107 -6.84 -4.56 -19.41
N THR A 108 -7.68 -4.52 -18.38
CA THR A 108 -7.45 -3.71 -17.17
C THR A 108 -6.50 -4.35 -16.17
N GLU A 109 -6.27 -5.65 -16.27
CA GLU A 109 -5.34 -6.35 -15.41
C GLU A 109 -3.88 -6.03 -15.70
N SER A 110 -3.04 -6.20 -14.67
CA SER A 110 -1.59 -5.98 -14.76
C SER A 110 -0.81 -7.20 -15.27
N GLY A 111 -1.44 -8.37 -15.29
CA GLY A 111 -0.78 -9.64 -15.57
C GLY A 111 -0.04 -10.24 -14.37
N ASN A 112 -0.05 -9.60 -13.21
CA ASN A 112 0.52 -10.18 -11.99
C ASN A 112 -0.34 -11.38 -11.51
N GLN A 113 0.32 -12.37 -10.94
CA GLN A 113 -0.35 -13.51 -10.32
C GLN A 113 -1.44 -13.09 -9.32
N ILE A 114 -2.63 -13.67 -9.46
CA ILE A 114 -3.77 -13.43 -8.56
C ILE A 114 -3.49 -14.17 -7.25
N ILE A 115 -2.91 -13.44 -6.30
CA ILE A 115 -2.56 -13.93 -4.96
C ILE A 115 -3.28 -13.14 -3.88
N ARG A 116 -3.31 -13.69 -2.67
CA ARG A 116 -3.82 -12.96 -1.53
C ARG A 116 -2.89 -11.79 -1.18
N LEU A 117 -3.44 -10.58 -1.19
CA LEU A 117 -2.73 -9.40 -0.70
C LEU A 117 -2.70 -9.39 0.83
N ARG A 118 -1.50 -9.18 1.40
CA ARG A 118 -1.30 -9.06 2.85
C ARG A 118 -1.68 -7.68 3.37
N LYS A 119 -1.46 -6.65 2.56
CA LYS A 119 -1.85 -5.26 2.81
C LYS A 119 -2.48 -4.71 1.53
N MET A 120 -3.42 -3.78 1.67
CA MET A 120 -4.10 -3.13 0.53
C MET A 120 -3.38 -1.86 0.07
N TRP A 121 -2.23 -1.55 0.66
CA TRP A 121 -1.42 -0.38 0.35
C TRP A 121 0.07 -0.77 0.29
N HIS A 122 0.83 0.03 -0.45
CA HIS A 122 2.28 -0.09 -0.55
C HIS A 122 2.88 1.32 -0.63
N THR A 123 3.99 1.55 0.06
CA THR A 123 4.81 2.76 -0.07
C THR A 123 6.28 2.36 0.02
N ASP A 124 7.12 2.95 -0.82
CA ASP A 124 8.58 2.79 -0.71
C ASP A 124 9.15 3.69 0.41
N CYS A 125 8.45 4.78 0.77
CA CYS A 125 8.84 5.73 1.81
C CYS A 125 7.76 5.77 2.92
N PRO A 126 7.86 4.92 3.96
CA PRO A 126 6.83 4.83 5.01
C PRO A 126 6.89 5.94 6.07
N SER A 127 8.07 6.55 6.32
CA SER A 127 8.22 7.68 7.24
C SER A 127 8.90 8.85 6.54
N ILE A 128 8.47 10.07 6.88
CA ILE A 128 9.01 11.34 6.33
C ILE A 128 10.03 11.96 7.29
N GLN A 129 9.77 11.92 8.60
CA GLN A 129 10.61 12.53 9.64
C GLN A 129 11.63 11.55 10.26
N GLY A 130 11.65 10.31 9.76
CA GLY A 130 12.45 9.21 10.30
C GLY A 130 11.58 8.18 11.04
N PRO A 131 11.92 6.89 10.97
CA PRO A 131 11.22 5.87 11.72
C PRO A 131 11.45 6.07 13.22
N TRP A 132 10.45 5.73 14.03
CA TRP A 132 10.62 5.71 15.47
C TRP A 132 11.72 4.72 15.88
N SER A 133 12.59 5.14 16.80
CA SER A 133 13.54 4.28 17.48
C SER A 133 13.40 4.46 19.00
N PRO A 134 13.79 3.47 19.81
CA PRO A 134 13.73 3.58 21.27
C PRO A 134 14.47 4.79 21.88
N PHE A 135 15.37 5.43 21.11
CA PHE A 135 16.17 6.58 21.55
C PHE A 135 15.61 7.93 21.10
N VAL A 136 14.57 7.97 20.25
CA VAL A 136 14.05 9.24 19.68
C VAL A 136 13.58 10.21 20.77
N ASN A 137 12.90 9.69 21.79
CA ASN A 137 12.36 10.49 22.90
C ASN A 137 13.13 10.28 24.21
N ARG A 138 14.39 9.85 24.14
CA ARG A 138 15.25 9.70 25.32
C ARG A 138 16.21 10.88 25.43
N ASP A 139 16.48 11.29 26.66
CA ASP A 139 17.48 12.30 26.94
C ASP A 139 18.87 11.79 26.49
N PRO A 140 19.58 12.52 25.60
CA PRO A 140 20.92 12.16 25.16
C PRO A 140 21.91 11.98 26.31
N HIS A 141 21.68 12.65 27.45
CA HIS A 141 22.53 12.54 28.63
C HIS A 141 22.65 11.10 29.14
N LEU A 142 21.59 10.28 28.99
CA LEU A 142 21.58 8.89 29.45
C LEU A 142 22.60 7.99 28.75
N ASN A 143 23.12 8.39 27.58
CA ASN A 143 24.08 7.58 26.82
C ASN A 143 25.52 7.70 27.35
N VAL A 144 25.84 8.80 28.05
CA VAL A 144 27.20 9.07 28.56
C VAL A 144 27.32 8.66 30.03
N VAL A 145 26.20 8.64 30.75
CA VAL A 145 26.18 8.36 32.19
C VAL A 145 26.53 6.90 32.47
N GLU A 146 27.49 6.70 33.37
CA GLU A 146 27.75 5.41 34.00
C GLU A 146 26.73 5.17 35.13
N PHE A 147 26.12 3.99 35.14
CA PHE A 147 25.16 3.59 36.16
C PHE A 147 25.85 2.77 37.26
N PRO A 148 25.46 2.94 38.55
CA PRO A 148 24.32 3.71 39.05
C PRO A 148 24.62 5.21 39.26
N ASN A 149 23.72 6.09 38.81
CA ASN A 149 23.83 7.54 39.00
C ASN A 149 22.77 8.05 39.98
N GLU A 150 23.22 8.66 41.08
CA GLU A 150 22.35 9.18 42.14
C GLU A 150 21.38 10.25 41.63
N SER A 151 21.83 11.14 40.74
CA SER A 151 21.00 12.23 40.20
C SER A 151 19.79 11.72 39.41
N LEU A 152 19.97 10.67 38.61
CA LEU A 152 18.90 10.03 37.83
C LEU A 152 18.03 9.09 38.67
N SER A 153 18.55 8.60 39.80
CA SER A 153 17.78 7.79 40.75
C SER A 153 16.79 8.61 41.57
N ARG A 154 16.98 9.94 41.66
CA ARG A 154 16.09 10.82 42.41
C ARG A 154 14.72 10.89 41.72
N PRO A 155 13.62 10.82 42.48
CA PRO A 155 12.29 10.99 41.91
C PRO A 155 12.13 12.37 41.26
N VAL A 156 11.50 12.42 40.08
CA VAL A 156 11.24 13.66 39.32
C VAL A 156 10.44 14.66 40.14
N TYR A 157 9.53 14.16 40.99
CA TYR A 157 8.70 14.98 41.88
C TYR A 157 8.98 14.57 43.32
N LEU A 158 9.89 15.30 43.95
CA LEU A 158 10.06 15.26 45.39
C LEU A 158 9.22 16.40 45.99
N PRO A 159 8.26 16.12 46.89
CA PRO A 159 7.59 17.18 47.62
C PRO A 159 8.65 17.92 48.44
N LYS A 160 8.55 19.25 48.50
CA LYS A 160 9.45 20.07 49.32
C LYS A 160 9.41 19.56 50.75
N THR A 161 10.57 19.31 51.32
CA THR A 161 10.66 18.92 52.72
C THR A 161 10.18 20.07 53.61
N ALA A 162 9.67 19.76 54.80
CA ALA A 162 9.22 20.79 55.75
C ALA A 162 10.34 21.80 56.09
N THR A 163 11.60 21.35 56.09
CA THR A 163 12.78 22.19 56.33
C THR A 163 13.06 23.14 55.16
N GLU A 164 12.97 22.67 53.91
CA GLU A 164 13.09 23.51 52.72
C GLU A 164 11.95 24.55 52.66
N GLN A 165 10.72 24.16 53.01
CA GLN A 165 9.60 25.08 53.10
C GLN A 165 9.85 26.18 54.14
N LEU A 166 10.36 25.83 55.33
CA LEU A 166 10.71 26.82 56.36
C LEU A 166 11.82 27.77 55.91
N LYS A 167 12.85 27.26 55.21
CA LYS A 167 13.92 28.08 54.63
C LYS A 167 13.37 29.06 53.60
N GLU A 168 12.51 28.62 52.69
CA GLU A 168 11.85 29.50 51.72
C GLU A 168 10.99 30.56 52.40
N ILE A 169 10.25 30.19 53.46
CA ILE A 169 9.45 31.14 54.26
C ILE A 169 10.36 32.19 54.90
N PHE A 170 11.48 31.77 55.48
CA PHE A 170 12.45 32.67 56.11
C PHE A 170 13.12 33.61 55.11
N GLU A 171 13.54 33.11 53.96
CA GLU A 171 14.13 33.92 52.89
C GLU A 171 13.14 34.95 52.36
N LYS A 172 11.87 34.56 52.15
CA LYS A 172 10.80 35.48 51.77
C LYS A 172 10.61 36.59 52.81
N GLN A 173 10.53 36.24 54.10
CA GLN A 173 10.42 37.24 55.17
C GLN A 173 11.60 38.22 55.17
N ARG A 174 12.82 37.72 54.98
CA ARG A 174 14.02 38.57 54.92
C ARG A 174 13.98 39.50 53.71
N GLN A 175 13.55 39.03 52.54
CA GLN A 175 13.39 39.87 51.36
C GLN A 175 12.32 40.96 51.56
N THR A 176 11.16 40.61 52.14
CA THR A 176 10.11 41.59 52.47
C THR A 176 10.58 42.62 53.50
N ASN A 177 11.37 42.20 54.49
CA ASN A 177 11.93 43.12 55.49
C ASN A 177 12.96 44.08 54.87
N VAL A 178 13.77 43.60 53.93
CA VAL A 178 14.72 44.47 53.20
C VAL A 178 13.96 45.46 52.31
N SER A 179 12.98 44.99 51.52
CA SER A 179 12.20 45.88 50.65
C SER A 179 11.43 46.96 51.43
N SER A 180 10.86 46.62 52.59
CA SER A 180 10.18 47.60 53.46
C SER A 180 11.11 48.59 54.17
N LEU A 181 12.40 48.26 54.34
CA LEU A 181 13.40 49.20 54.83
C LEU A 181 13.84 50.16 53.73
N ASP A 182 14.00 49.67 52.50
CA ASP A 182 14.34 50.49 51.33
C ASP A 182 13.22 51.49 51.00
N GLU A 183 11.94 51.09 51.11
CA GLU A 183 10.78 51.99 50.93
C GLU A 183 10.74 53.12 51.97
N LYS A 184 11.09 52.83 53.23
CA LYS A 184 11.14 53.84 54.31
C LYS A 184 12.33 54.79 54.22
N GLN A 185 13.38 54.44 53.47
CA GLN A 185 14.52 55.30 53.22
C GLN A 185 14.30 56.20 51.98
N ALA A 186 13.29 55.90 51.16
CA ALA A 186 12.95 56.66 49.95
C ALA A 186 11.85 57.73 50.17
N GLU A 187 11.18 57.73 51.33
CA GLU A 187 10.32 58.82 51.84
C GLU A 187 11.12 59.85 52.65
#